data_AF-A0A2Z5X634-F1
#
_entry.id   AF-A0A2Z5X634-F1
#
_cell.length_a   1.000
_cell.length_b   1.000
_cell.length_c   1.000
_cell.angle_alpha   90.00
_cell.angle_beta   90.00
_cell.angle_gamma   90.00
#
_symmetry.space_group_name_H-M   'P 1'
#
loop_
_entity.id
_entity.type
_entity.pdbx_description
1 polymer ?
#
loop_
_entity_poly.entity_id
_entity_poly.type
_entity_poly.pdbx_seq_one_letter_code
_entity_poly.pdbx_strand_id
1 'polypeptide(L)'
;MSVKLEDVKRTAIAVKLADMRAIQYLLIDNDKALITACPDRDISNRLEVLLRDDQKNLGTIDTVIIQYGIKAEPRFSVVKMIEHARKIMASSAISLFEKVAEYELIKHSQAIAGVLIHKAAQIVGADVAIAIAPLNTVNFDNRTHQEQLKGIMEILSTVELTGQAADQSLWAMVQDAIAVVSGMAGSIRSDDEMSIRDLIRIDHAKVNALFNQIQNSNNPQKLEEYFGQLYKDLMAHTMAVEEVLHPVARPYHDEMQQLYDEQAKMKELLNYVKELNPQHIDEFKTAMGSLMTNVREHVNEEENKMFFRIQTTLSTEQEKRLAIEFEAVKSKIQDNRLAHLKI
;
A
#
# COMPACT_ATOMS: atom_id res chain seq x y z
N MET A 1 9.67 49.48 19.95
CA MET A 1 9.82 48.20 19.21
C MET A 1 9.41 48.45 17.77
N SER A 2 10.15 47.93 16.79
CA SER A 2 10.01 48.25 15.36
C SER A 2 8.68 47.74 14.79
N VAL A 3 7.71 48.64 14.59
CA VAL A 3 6.40 48.38 13.98
C VAL A 3 6.53 47.67 12.60
N LYS A 4 7.65 47.85 11.89
CA LYS A 4 7.92 47.21 10.60
C LYS A 4 8.15 45.69 10.68
N LEU A 5 8.65 45.14 11.79
CA LEU A 5 8.94 43.70 11.91
C LEU A 5 7.72 42.88 12.35
N GLU A 6 6.82 43.48 13.13
CA GLU A 6 5.55 42.85 13.55
C GLU A 6 4.56 42.70 12.37
N ASP A 7 4.58 43.66 11.43
CA ASP A 7 3.70 43.65 10.25
C ASP A 7 4.02 42.51 9.26
N VAL A 8 5.30 42.14 9.11
CA VAL A 8 5.71 41.07 8.18
C VAL A 8 5.15 39.71 8.59
N LYS A 9 5.21 39.36 9.89
CA LYS A 9 4.68 38.07 10.38
C LYS A 9 3.17 38.01 10.24
N ARG A 10 2.49 39.12 10.54
CA ARG A 10 1.02 39.21 10.45
C ARG A 10 0.55 39.17 9.00
N THR A 11 1.22 39.90 8.12
CA THR A 11 0.99 39.82 6.67
C THR A 11 1.20 38.40 6.12
N ALA A 12 2.23 37.68 6.60
CA ALA A 12 2.45 36.29 6.18
C ALA A 12 1.31 35.35 6.60
N ILE A 13 0.73 35.54 7.80
CA ILE A 13 -0.46 34.80 8.24
C ILE A 13 -1.68 35.19 7.38
N ALA A 14 -1.88 36.47 7.07
CA ALA A 14 -2.96 36.92 6.18
C ALA A 14 -2.88 36.25 4.79
N VAL A 15 -1.69 36.20 4.20
CA VAL A 15 -1.44 35.52 2.91
C VAL A 15 -1.78 34.02 3.00
N LYS A 16 -1.39 33.36 4.09
CA LYS A 16 -1.70 31.93 4.30
C LYS A 16 -3.20 31.68 4.49
N LEU A 17 -3.93 32.58 5.16
CA LEU A 17 -5.39 32.53 5.25
C LEU A 17 -6.05 32.73 3.88
N ALA A 18 -5.53 33.65 3.05
CA ALA A 18 -6.00 33.86 1.69
C ALA A 18 -5.79 32.62 0.80
N ASP A 19 -4.62 31.96 0.93
CA ASP A 19 -4.37 30.67 0.29
C ASP A 19 -5.39 29.60 0.73
N MET A 20 -5.61 29.45 2.04
CA MET A 20 -6.56 28.48 2.57
C MET A 20 -7.95 28.70 2.02
N ARG A 21 -8.41 29.95 1.92
CA ARG A 21 -9.71 30.26 1.32
C ARG A 21 -9.76 29.87 -0.16
N ALA A 22 -8.73 30.21 -0.94
CA ALA A 22 -8.67 29.87 -2.36
C ALA A 22 -8.69 28.34 -2.58
N ILE A 23 -7.96 27.59 -1.75
CA ILE A 23 -7.95 26.13 -1.75
C ILE A 23 -9.32 25.59 -1.32
N GLN A 24 -9.98 26.20 -0.33
CA GLN A 24 -11.31 25.76 0.12
C GLN A 24 -12.36 25.83 -1.01
N TYR A 25 -12.31 26.86 -1.85
CA TYR A 25 -13.15 26.93 -3.04
C TYR A 25 -12.86 25.80 -4.03
N LEU A 26 -11.58 25.49 -4.27
CA LEU A 26 -11.18 24.38 -5.14
C LEU A 26 -11.68 23.04 -4.57
N LEU A 27 -11.59 22.82 -3.26
CA LEU A 27 -12.08 21.60 -2.63
C LEU A 27 -13.57 21.40 -2.88
N ILE A 28 -14.38 22.44 -2.64
CA ILE A 28 -15.83 22.43 -2.89
C ILE A 28 -16.16 22.16 -4.37
N ASP A 29 -15.40 22.74 -5.30
CA ASP A 29 -15.61 22.50 -6.74
C ASP A 29 -15.27 21.05 -7.11
N ASN A 30 -14.17 20.52 -6.55
CA ASN A 30 -13.73 19.15 -6.76
C ASN A 30 -14.71 18.14 -6.16
N ASP A 31 -15.26 18.38 -4.97
CA ASP A 31 -16.29 17.52 -4.38
C ASP A 31 -17.48 17.36 -5.32
N LYS A 32 -18.01 18.48 -5.85
CA LYS A 32 -19.14 18.45 -6.78
C LYS A 32 -18.82 17.66 -8.05
N ALA A 33 -17.61 17.86 -8.59
CA ALA A 33 -17.15 17.15 -9.78
C ALA A 33 -17.03 15.64 -9.53
N LEU A 34 -16.44 15.25 -8.39
CA LEU A 34 -16.26 13.86 -8.00
C LEU A 34 -17.59 13.16 -7.71
N ILE A 35 -18.51 13.81 -7.00
CA ILE A 35 -19.87 13.29 -6.76
C ILE A 35 -20.59 13.04 -8.10
N THR A 36 -20.44 13.94 -9.07
CA THR A 36 -21.07 13.79 -10.38
C THR A 36 -20.43 12.66 -11.20
N ALA A 37 -19.12 12.49 -11.10
CA ALA A 37 -18.36 11.51 -11.88
C ALA A 37 -18.37 10.10 -11.26
N CYS A 38 -18.69 9.96 -9.97
CA CYS A 38 -18.62 8.69 -9.27
C CYS A 38 -19.94 7.89 -9.42
N PRO A 39 -19.92 6.71 -10.06
CA PRO A 39 -21.11 5.87 -10.19
C PRO A 39 -21.44 5.10 -8.90
N ASP A 40 -20.46 4.94 -8.00
CA ASP A 40 -20.62 4.23 -6.74
C ASP A 40 -21.35 5.11 -5.71
N ARG A 41 -22.48 4.63 -5.21
CA ARG A 41 -23.34 5.43 -4.33
C ARG A 41 -22.75 5.57 -2.93
N ASP A 42 -22.00 4.59 -2.44
CA ASP A 42 -21.38 4.65 -1.11
C ASP A 42 -20.24 5.66 -1.10
N ILE A 43 -19.40 5.64 -2.14
CA ILE A 43 -18.37 6.67 -2.33
C ILE A 43 -19.01 8.04 -2.50
N SER A 44 -20.05 8.17 -3.33
CA SER A 44 -20.74 9.45 -3.55
C SER A 44 -21.36 10.01 -2.27
N ASN A 45 -21.99 9.17 -1.43
CA ASN A 45 -22.53 9.58 -0.14
C ASN A 45 -21.44 10.13 0.79
N ARG A 46 -20.24 9.51 0.79
CA ARG A 46 -19.10 9.99 1.59
C ARG A 46 -18.61 11.35 1.08
N LEU A 47 -18.50 11.52 -0.24
CA LEU A 47 -18.14 12.81 -0.85
C LEU A 47 -19.19 13.90 -0.59
N GLU A 48 -20.48 13.57 -0.53
CA GLU A 48 -21.55 14.51 -0.15
C GLU A 48 -21.41 15.02 1.30
N VAL A 49 -20.86 14.20 2.21
CA VAL A 49 -20.52 14.64 3.58
C VAL A 49 -19.36 15.63 3.54
N LEU A 50 -18.28 15.30 2.81
CA LEU A 50 -17.13 16.18 2.62
C LEU A 50 -17.55 17.55 2.09
N LEU A 51 -18.37 17.59 1.03
CA LEU A 51 -18.89 18.81 0.42
C LEU A 51 -19.62 19.71 1.44
N ARG A 52 -20.46 19.11 2.28
CA ARG A 52 -21.25 19.84 3.28
C ARG A 52 -20.36 20.48 4.33
N ASP A 53 -19.39 19.72 4.82
CA ASP A 53 -18.42 20.20 5.80
C ASP A 53 -17.53 21.30 5.19
N ASP A 54 -17.09 21.12 3.95
CA ASP A 54 -16.25 22.11 3.25
C ASP A 54 -16.98 23.43 2.98
N GLN A 55 -18.28 23.39 2.65
CA GLN A 55 -19.12 24.58 2.53
C GLN A 55 -19.24 25.33 3.85
N LYS A 56 -19.42 24.61 4.96
CA LYS A 56 -19.43 25.19 6.31
C LYS A 56 -18.05 25.77 6.67
N ASN A 57 -16.97 25.05 6.33
CA ASN A 57 -15.60 25.46 6.62
C ASN A 57 -15.18 26.72 5.86
N LEU A 58 -15.66 26.92 4.64
CA LEU A 58 -15.49 28.19 3.92
C LEU A 58 -16.02 29.38 4.73
N GLY A 59 -17.23 29.28 5.30
CA GLY A 59 -17.81 30.32 6.14
C GLY A 59 -16.99 30.59 7.41
N THR A 60 -16.43 29.54 8.02
CA THR A 60 -15.51 29.66 9.16
C THR A 60 -14.22 30.38 8.76
N ILE A 61 -13.61 30.02 7.62
CA ILE A 61 -12.40 30.66 7.10
C ILE A 61 -12.65 32.14 6.80
N ASP A 62 -13.77 32.48 6.16
CA ASP A 62 -14.13 33.86 5.88
C ASP A 62 -14.31 34.68 7.16
N THR A 63 -14.96 34.10 8.18
CA THR A 63 -15.09 34.73 9.50
C THR A 63 -13.73 34.99 10.12
N VAL A 64 -12.82 34.01 10.08
CA VAL A 64 -11.45 34.16 10.60
C VAL A 64 -10.69 35.26 9.85
N ILE A 65 -10.78 35.32 8.52
CA ILE A 65 -10.14 36.38 7.72
C ILE A 65 -10.66 37.76 8.12
N ILE A 66 -11.97 37.89 8.34
CA ILE A 66 -12.59 39.14 8.78
C ILE A 66 -12.09 39.54 10.18
N GLN A 67 -12.13 38.61 11.14
CA GLN A 67 -11.70 38.87 12.52
C GLN A 67 -10.19 39.11 12.62
N TYR A 68 -9.39 38.51 11.73
CA TYR A 68 -7.95 38.74 11.65
C TYR A 68 -7.61 40.18 11.22
N GLY A 69 -8.47 40.80 10.42
CA GLY A 69 -8.41 42.24 10.10
C GLY A 69 -7.37 42.64 9.04
N ILE A 70 -6.49 41.73 8.61
CA ILE A 70 -5.49 41.98 7.56
C ILE A 70 -5.88 41.18 6.31
N LYS A 71 -6.12 41.91 5.21
CA LYS A 71 -6.44 41.31 3.91
C LYS A 71 -5.17 41.04 3.11
N ALA A 72 -5.18 39.93 2.39
CA ALA A 72 -4.13 39.56 1.46
C ALA A 72 -4.73 38.76 0.30
N GLU A 73 -3.96 38.64 -0.79
CA GLU A 73 -4.26 37.78 -1.92
C GLU A 73 -3.51 36.45 -1.80
N PRO A 74 -4.04 35.36 -2.39
CA PRO A 74 -3.34 34.08 -2.41
C PRO A 74 -2.02 34.19 -3.19
N ARG A 75 -1.05 33.36 -2.82
CA ARG A 75 0.25 33.30 -3.49
C ARG A 75 0.09 32.81 -4.92
N PHE A 76 0.94 33.34 -5.82
CA PHE A 76 0.99 32.92 -7.22
C PHE A 76 1.13 31.40 -7.39
N SER A 77 1.94 30.75 -6.54
CA SER A 77 2.10 29.29 -6.56
C SER A 77 0.80 28.54 -6.26
N VAL A 78 -0.04 29.06 -5.35
CA VAL A 78 -1.35 28.47 -5.03
C VAL A 78 -2.30 28.66 -6.19
N VAL A 79 -2.33 29.84 -6.81
CA VAL A 79 -3.13 30.08 -8.03
C VAL A 79 -2.75 29.11 -9.14
N LYS A 80 -1.45 28.87 -9.39
CA LYS A 80 -1.00 27.89 -10.39
C LYS A 80 -1.33 26.44 -10.04
N MET A 81 -1.24 26.07 -8.77
CA MET A 81 -1.71 24.76 -8.32
C MET A 81 -3.22 24.60 -8.57
N ILE A 82 -4.04 25.64 -8.31
CA ILE A 82 -5.49 25.59 -8.55
C ILE A 82 -5.80 25.40 -10.03
N GLU A 83 -5.11 26.15 -10.90
CA GLU A 83 -5.25 26.00 -12.35
C GLU A 83 -4.91 24.57 -12.82
N HIS A 84 -3.88 23.94 -12.24
CA HIS A 84 -3.48 22.58 -12.56
C HIS A 84 -4.50 21.55 -12.08
N ALA A 85 -4.90 21.61 -10.80
CA ALA A 85 -5.88 20.71 -10.21
C ALA A 85 -7.22 20.72 -10.98
N ARG A 86 -7.67 21.90 -11.44
CA ARG A 86 -8.87 22.03 -12.26
C ARG A 86 -8.74 21.32 -13.62
N LYS A 87 -7.55 21.35 -14.23
CA LYS A 87 -7.30 20.60 -15.48
C LYS A 87 -7.34 19.09 -15.24
N ILE A 88 -6.77 18.62 -14.14
CA ILE A 88 -6.85 17.20 -13.75
C ILE A 88 -8.31 16.79 -13.57
N MET A 89 -9.07 17.53 -12.78
CA MET A 89 -10.46 17.21 -12.45
C MET A 89 -11.36 17.17 -13.71
N ALA A 90 -11.14 18.08 -14.65
CA ALA A 90 -11.91 18.17 -15.89
C ALA A 90 -11.51 17.16 -16.98
N SER A 91 -10.34 16.52 -16.87
CA SER A 91 -9.85 15.60 -17.90
C SER A 91 -10.67 14.32 -17.95
N SER A 92 -11.09 13.89 -19.14
CA SER A 92 -11.71 12.58 -19.35
C SER A 92 -10.68 11.45 -19.46
N ALA A 93 -9.40 11.79 -19.63
CA ALA A 93 -8.31 10.82 -19.78
C ALA A 93 -7.70 10.38 -18.43
N ILE A 94 -8.11 11.00 -17.33
CA ILE A 94 -7.60 10.72 -15.98
C ILE A 94 -8.64 9.91 -15.23
N SER A 95 -8.18 8.84 -14.56
CA SER A 95 -9.06 7.91 -13.84
C SER A 95 -9.73 8.59 -12.64
N LEU A 96 -10.82 7.99 -12.14
CA LEU A 96 -11.47 8.50 -10.93
C LEU A 96 -10.56 8.38 -9.70
N PHE A 97 -9.77 7.30 -9.61
CA PHE A 97 -8.77 7.13 -8.56
C PHE A 97 -7.75 8.26 -8.59
N GLU A 98 -7.16 8.56 -9.76
CA GLU A 98 -6.16 9.62 -9.90
C GLU A 98 -6.72 11.00 -9.52
N LYS A 99 -7.98 11.29 -9.87
CA LYS A 99 -8.65 12.54 -9.46
C LYS A 99 -8.86 12.62 -7.95
N VAL A 100 -9.24 11.52 -7.31
CA VAL A 100 -9.39 11.47 -5.84
C VAL A 100 -8.02 11.57 -5.15
N ALA A 101 -6.97 10.99 -5.73
CA ALA A 101 -5.60 11.10 -5.22
C ALA A 101 -5.08 12.55 -5.25
N GLU A 102 -5.29 13.28 -6.35
CA GLU A 102 -4.96 14.71 -6.43
C GLU A 102 -5.79 15.52 -5.41
N TYR A 103 -7.07 15.19 -5.25
CA TYR A 103 -7.93 15.82 -4.26
C TYR A 103 -7.46 15.59 -2.81
N GLU A 104 -7.00 14.38 -2.48
CA GLU A 104 -6.43 14.06 -1.17
C GLU A 104 -5.16 14.87 -0.90
N LEU A 105 -4.27 14.99 -1.89
CA LEU A 105 -3.04 15.79 -1.74
C LEU A 105 -3.35 17.26 -1.43
N ILE A 106 -4.35 17.83 -2.10
CA ILE A 106 -4.80 19.22 -1.87
C ILE A 106 -5.42 19.34 -0.47
N LYS A 107 -6.27 18.39 -0.07
CA LYS A 107 -6.88 18.34 1.27
C LYS A 107 -5.83 18.21 2.36
N HIS A 108 -4.80 17.39 2.15
CA HIS A 108 -3.66 17.25 3.05
C HIS A 108 -2.92 18.58 3.22
N SER A 109 -2.59 19.25 2.12
CA SER A 109 -1.96 20.57 2.16
C SER A 109 -2.81 21.59 2.94
N GLN A 110 -4.13 21.58 2.77
CA GLN A 110 -5.07 22.43 3.51
C GLN A 110 -5.05 22.14 5.03
N ALA A 111 -5.05 20.86 5.43
CA ALA A 111 -4.97 20.46 6.83
C ALA A 111 -3.66 20.92 7.49
N ILE A 112 -2.53 20.75 6.79
CA ILE A 112 -1.22 21.21 7.27
C ILE A 112 -1.18 22.74 7.34
N ALA A 113 -1.78 23.45 6.38
CA ALA A 113 -1.82 24.91 6.38
C ALA A 113 -2.47 25.46 7.66
N GLY A 114 -3.61 24.91 8.09
CA GLY A 114 -4.27 25.36 9.31
C GLY A 114 -3.46 25.06 10.59
N VAL A 115 -2.78 23.92 10.67
CA VAL A 115 -1.83 23.62 11.77
C VAL A 115 -0.70 24.65 11.82
N LEU A 116 -0.12 24.99 10.67
CA LEU A 116 0.96 25.98 10.58
C LEU A 116 0.49 27.38 10.99
N ILE A 117 -0.74 27.77 10.66
CA ILE A 117 -1.32 29.05 11.08
C ILE A 117 -1.49 29.09 12.61
N HIS A 118 -1.96 28.01 13.25
CA HIS A 118 -2.03 27.93 14.71
C HIS A 118 -0.66 28.05 15.38
N LYS A 119 0.34 27.34 14.86
CA LYS A 119 1.72 27.45 15.36
C LYS A 119 2.28 28.86 15.19
N ALA A 120 2.03 29.50 14.05
CA ALA A 120 2.47 30.88 13.82
C ALA A 120 1.79 31.85 14.80
N ALA A 121 0.51 31.68 15.09
CA ALA A 121 -0.23 32.51 16.03
C ALA A 121 0.34 32.46 17.46
N GLN A 122 0.80 31.29 17.91
CA GLN A 122 1.44 31.12 19.22
C GLN A 122 2.70 32.00 19.38
N ILE A 123 3.38 32.30 18.26
CA ILE A 123 4.60 33.13 18.25
C ILE A 123 4.24 34.61 18.07
N VAL A 124 3.20 34.93 17.30
CA VAL A 124 2.88 36.31 16.90
C VAL A 124 2.15 37.09 17.99
N GLY A 125 1.17 36.48 18.68
CA GLY A 125 0.43 37.17 19.73
C GLY A 125 -0.88 36.50 20.10
N ALA A 126 -1.32 36.74 21.34
CA ALA A 126 -2.57 36.19 21.88
C ALA A 126 -3.81 36.69 21.11
N ASP A 127 -3.79 37.92 20.61
CA ASP A 127 -4.83 38.49 19.76
C ASP A 127 -5.01 37.70 18.46
N VAL A 128 -3.89 37.32 17.83
CA VAL A 128 -3.91 36.47 16.63
C VAL A 128 -4.45 35.10 16.95
N ALA A 129 -4.00 34.49 18.05
CA ALA A 129 -4.46 33.16 18.47
C ALA A 129 -5.98 33.13 18.71
N ILE A 130 -6.55 34.19 19.27
CA ILE A 130 -8.00 34.36 19.45
C ILE A 130 -8.70 34.46 18.09
N ALA A 131 -8.20 35.33 17.19
CA ALA A 131 -8.82 35.56 15.88
C ALA A 131 -8.90 34.29 15.01
N ILE A 132 -7.90 33.41 15.08
CA ILE A 132 -7.85 32.18 14.30
C ILE A 132 -8.42 30.95 15.01
N ALA A 133 -8.84 31.06 16.27
CA ALA A 133 -9.31 29.91 17.07
C ALA A 133 -10.39 29.05 16.37
N PRO A 134 -11.33 29.61 15.59
CA PRO A 134 -12.31 28.83 14.82
C PRO A 134 -11.71 27.87 13.78
N LEU A 135 -10.47 28.09 13.31
CA LEU A 135 -9.81 27.18 12.35
C LEU A 135 -9.58 25.78 12.93
N ASN A 136 -9.66 25.59 14.25
CA ASN A 136 -9.55 24.26 14.85
C ASN A 136 -10.62 23.31 14.33
N THR A 137 -11.85 23.79 14.10
CA THR A 137 -12.93 22.98 13.51
C THR A 137 -12.59 22.58 12.08
N VAL A 138 -12.13 23.54 11.27
CA VAL A 138 -11.69 23.28 9.89
C VAL A 138 -10.58 22.22 9.84
N ASN A 139 -9.62 22.29 10.77
CA ASN A 139 -8.53 21.31 10.85
C ASN A 139 -9.01 19.91 11.25
N PHE A 140 -9.98 19.83 12.16
CA PHE A 140 -10.56 18.55 12.58
C PHE A 140 -11.32 17.88 11.44
N ASP A 141 -12.15 18.64 10.73
CA ASP A 141 -12.92 18.15 9.59
C ASP A 141 -11.98 17.69 8.48
N ASN A 142 -10.97 18.49 8.12
CA ASN A 142 -9.99 18.11 7.10
C ASN A 142 -9.28 16.78 7.44
N ARG A 143 -8.88 16.55 8.70
CA ARG A 143 -8.28 15.26 9.10
C ARG A 143 -9.26 14.10 8.96
N THR A 144 -10.51 14.31 9.35
CA THR A 144 -11.56 13.30 9.20
C THR A 144 -11.79 12.97 7.72
N HIS A 145 -11.78 13.99 6.86
CA HIS A 145 -11.90 13.82 5.41
C HIS A 145 -10.74 13.03 4.80
N GLN A 146 -9.51 13.21 5.29
CA GLN A 146 -8.35 12.44 4.80
C GLN A 146 -8.52 10.94 5.01
N GLU A 147 -9.01 10.52 6.18
CA GLU A 147 -9.29 9.09 6.44
C GLU A 147 -10.41 8.56 5.54
N GLN A 148 -11.42 9.38 5.26
CA GLN A 148 -12.45 9.02 4.29
C GLN A 148 -11.86 8.86 2.88
N LEU A 149 -11.02 9.79 2.45
CA LEU A 149 -10.40 9.77 1.13
C LEU A 149 -9.49 8.57 0.92
N LYS A 150 -8.69 8.19 1.92
CA LYS A 150 -7.89 6.96 1.88
C LYS A 150 -8.76 5.74 1.60
N GLY A 151 -9.84 5.57 2.36
CA GLY A 151 -10.76 4.45 2.14
C GLY A 151 -11.48 4.51 0.78
N ILE A 152 -11.74 5.70 0.22
CA ILE A 152 -12.28 5.82 -1.15
C ILE A 152 -11.22 5.39 -2.17
N MET A 153 -9.98 5.85 -2.01
CA MET A 153 -8.86 5.51 -2.88
C MET A 153 -8.57 4.01 -2.88
N GLU A 154 -8.64 3.35 -1.72
CA GLU A 154 -8.49 1.89 -1.61
C GLU A 154 -9.52 1.15 -2.46
N ILE A 155 -10.80 1.54 -2.36
CA ILE A 155 -11.88 0.94 -3.16
C ILE A 155 -11.64 1.18 -4.65
N LEU A 156 -11.41 2.43 -5.05
CA LEU A 156 -11.22 2.80 -6.45
C LEU A 156 -10.00 2.14 -7.08
N SER A 157 -8.87 2.13 -6.36
CA SER A 157 -7.63 1.50 -6.82
C SER A 157 -7.80 -0.02 -6.97
N THR A 158 -8.48 -0.67 -6.03
CA THR A 158 -8.73 -2.11 -6.12
C THR A 158 -9.56 -2.43 -7.38
N VAL A 159 -10.63 -1.68 -7.61
CA VAL A 159 -11.47 -1.86 -8.80
C VAL A 159 -10.67 -1.59 -10.08
N GLU A 160 -9.84 -0.56 -10.09
CA GLU A 160 -9.01 -0.22 -11.26
C GLU A 160 -7.97 -1.31 -11.58
N LEU A 161 -7.29 -1.84 -10.56
CA LEU A 161 -6.23 -2.84 -10.74
C LEU A 161 -6.76 -4.24 -11.03
N THR A 162 -7.94 -4.59 -10.52
CA THR A 162 -8.44 -5.98 -10.55
C THR A 162 -9.74 -6.15 -11.33
N GLY A 163 -10.42 -5.06 -11.67
CA GLY A 163 -11.77 -5.06 -12.23
C GLY A 163 -12.88 -5.38 -11.22
N GLN A 164 -12.56 -5.57 -9.93
CA GLN A 164 -13.50 -5.98 -8.88
C GLN A 164 -13.21 -5.27 -7.55
N ALA A 165 -14.20 -5.16 -6.67
CA ALA A 165 -13.98 -4.69 -5.31
C ALA A 165 -13.29 -5.77 -4.46
N ALA A 166 -12.49 -5.36 -3.47
CA ALA A 166 -11.81 -6.30 -2.58
C ALA A 166 -12.81 -7.08 -1.70
N ASP A 167 -12.61 -8.40 -1.60
CA ASP A 167 -13.27 -9.21 -0.60
C ASP A 167 -12.53 -9.08 0.76
N GLN A 168 -13.24 -8.63 1.79
CA GLN A 168 -12.68 -8.53 3.14
C GLN A 168 -12.29 -9.89 3.74
N SER A 169 -12.91 -10.99 3.29
CA SER A 169 -12.56 -12.34 3.75
C SER A 169 -11.14 -12.73 3.32
N LEU A 170 -10.73 -12.33 2.11
CA LEU A 170 -9.38 -12.56 1.60
C LEU A 170 -8.34 -11.73 2.36
N TRP A 171 -8.67 -10.48 2.69
CA TRP A 171 -7.79 -9.61 3.49
C TRP A 171 -7.56 -10.14 4.90
N ALA A 172 -8.59 -10.67 5.56
CA ALA A 172 -8.45 -11.31 6.87
C ALA A 172 -7.50 -12.52 6.79
N MET A 173 -7.64 -13.37 5.77
CA MET A 173 -6.73 -14.50 5.56
C MET A 173 -5.28 -14.07 5.33
N VAL A 174 -5.06 -12.98 4.58
CA VAL A 174 -3.72 -12.41 4.37
C VAL A 174 -3.14 -11.88 5.67
N GLN A 175 -3.94 -11.17 6.48
CA GLN A 175 -3.51 -10.67 7.78
C GLN A 175 -3.17 -11.81 8.75
N ASP A 176 -3.96 -12.87 8.80
CA ASP A 176 -3.69 -14.05 9.62
C ASP A 176 -2.37 -14.73 9.21
N ALA A 177 -2.12 -14.87 7.90
CA ALA A 177 -0.87 -15.41 7.39
C ALA A 177 0.34 -14.55 7.79
N ILE A 178 0.24 -13.22 7.66
CA ILE A 178 1.29 -12.28 8.06
C ILE A 178 1.51 -12.32 9.59
N ALA A 179 0.43 -12.43 10.37
CA ALA A 179 0.49 -12.50 11.82
C ALA A 179 1.15 -13.81 12.30
N VAL A 180 0.93 -14.93 11.62
CA VAL A 180 1.65 -16.20 11.89
C VAL A 180 3.14 -16.02 11.63
N VAL A 181 3.53 -15.43 10.50
CA VAL A 181 4.94 -15.15 10.18
C VAL A 181 5.56 -14.22 11.24
N SER A 182 4.85 -13.16 11.60
CA SER A 182 5.31 -12.15 12.57
C SER A 182 5.31 -12.67 14.02
N GLY A 183 4.43 -13.60 14.36
CA GLY A 183 4.28 -14.18 15.70
C GLY A 183 5.31 -15.27 16.00
N MET A 184 5.86 -15.93 14.97
CA MET A 184 6.97 -16.89 15.10
C MET A 184 8.33 -16.21 15.30
N ALA A 185 8.47 -14.95 14.88
CA ALA A 185 9.61 -14.09 15.11
C ALA A 185 9.31 -13.13 16.27
N GLY A 186 9.46 -13.60 17.51
CA GLY A 186 9.14 -12.80 18.70
C GLY A 186 9.67 -11.36 18.64
N SER A 187 8.74 -10.39 18.61
CA SER A 187 8.95 -8.93 18.71
C SER A 187 9.73 -8.27 17.56
N ILE A 188 9.06 -7.97 16.45
CA ILE A 188 9.60 -7.06 15.42
C ILE A 188 9.34 -5.60 15.84
N ARG A 189 10.42 -4.89 16.22
CA ARG A 189 10.49 -3.42 16.17
C ARG A 189 10.64 -3.03 14.69
N SER A 190 9.95 -1.98 14.27
CA SER A 190 9.83 -1.49 12.89
C SER A 190 11.13 -0.98 12.22
N ASP A 191 12.30 -1.28 12.77
CA ASP A 191 13.60 -0.74 12.34
C ASP A 191 14.65 -1.82 12.02
N ASP A 192 14.31 -3.11 12.12
CA ASP A 192 15.21 -4.20 11.71
C ASP A 192 14.77 -4.73 10.34
N GLU A 193 15.63 -4.59 9.33
CA GLU A 193 15.47 -5.22 8.02
C GLU A 193 15.18 -6.72 8.15
N MET A 194 14.28 -7.23 7.30
CA MET A 194 13.83 -8.63 7.35
C MET A 194 14.99 -9.62 7.21
N SER A 195 14.98 -10.70 8.00
CA SER A 195 15.96 -11.78 7.83
C SER A 195 15.62 -12.64 6.61
N ILE A 196 16.61 -13.38 6.09
CA ILE A 196 16.39 -14.35 5.01
C ILE A 196 15.28 -15.37 5.36
N ARG A 197 15.20 -15.79 6.62
CA ARG A 197 14.16 -16.73 7.08
C ARG A 197 12.77 -16.10 7.01
N ASP A 198 12.65 -14.81 7.30
CA ASP A 198 11.36 -14.12 7.22
C ASP A 198 10.87 -14.01 5.77
N LEU A 199 11.77 -13.69 4.83
CA LEU A 199 11.43 -13.63 3.40
C LEU A 199 10.98 -14.99 2.85
N ILE A 200 11.68 -16.07 3.21
CA ILE A 200 11.34 -17.42 2.76
C ILE A 200 10.01 -17.89 3.39
N ARG A 201 9.74 -17.55 4.66
CA ARG A 201 8.43 -17.80 5.29
C ARG A 201 7.29 -17.06 4.61
N ILE A 202 7.51 -15.82 4.15
CA ILE A 202 6.52 -15.09 3.36
C ILE A 202 6.20 -15.85 2.06
N ASP A 203 7.22 -16.37 1.38
CA ASP A 203 7.00 -17.20 0.19
C ASP A 203 6.20 -18.46 0.50
N HIS A 204 6.55 -19.17 1.57
CA HIS A 204 5.83 -20.37 2.01
C HIS A 204 4.37 -20.06 2.34
N ALA A 205 4.12 -18.97 3.07
CA ALA A 205 2.78 -18.53 3.42
C ALA A 205 1.96 -18.19 2.16
N LYS A 206 2.56 -17.47 1.20
CA LYS A 206 1.93 -17.13 -0.08
C LYS A 206 1.59 -18.39 -0.89
N VAL A 207 2.52 -19.34 -0.98
CA VAL A 207 2.33 -20.61 -1.68
C VAL A 207 1.21 -21.44 -1.03
N ASN A 208 1.16 -21.53 0.29
CA ASN A 208 0.07 -22.22 1.00
C ASN A 208 -1.29 -21.53 0.78
N ALA A 209 -1.32 -20.20 0.74
CA ALA A 209 -2.54 -19.46 0.40
C ALA A 209 -3.03 -19.76 -1.03
N LEU A 210 -2.12 -19.82 -2.01
CA LEU A 210 -2.44 -20.21 -3.39
C LEU A 210 -2.96 -21.65 -3.47
N PHE A 211 -2.36 -22.60 -2.75
CA PHE A 211 -2.88 -23.96 -2.68
C PHE A 211 -4.31 -24.00 -2.11
N ASN A 212 -4.59 -23.25 -1.04
CA ASN A 212 -5.94 -23.16 -0.47
C ASN A 212 -6.94 -22.56 -1.48
N GLN A 213 -6.55 -21.50 -2.19
CA GLN A 213 -7.38 -20.90 -3.24
C GLN A 213 -7.68 -21.89 -4.38
N ILE A 214 -6.70 -22.70 -4.78
CA ILE A 214 -6.88 -23.76 -5.79
C ILE A 214 -7.81 -24.86 -5.27
N GLN A 215 -7.63 -25.32 -4.03
CA GLN A 215 -8.50 -26.34 -3.43
C GLN A 215 -9.96 -25.88 -3.31
N ASN A 216 -10.18 -24.61 -3.00
CA ASN A 216 -11.51 -24.03 -2.82
C ASN A 216 -12.16 -23.52 -4.11
N SER A 217 -11.44 -23.53 -5.23
CA SER A 217 -11.98 -23.15 -6.54
C SER A 217 -12.39 -24.37 -7.36
N ASN A 218 -13.48 -24.23 -8.11
CA ASN A 218 -13.88 -25.11 -9.21
C ASN A 218 -14.04 -24.33 -10.53
N ASN A 219 -13.64 -23.06 -10.58
CA ASN A 219 -13.67 -22.26 -11.79
C ASN A 219 -12.35 -22.49 -12.56
N PRO A 220 -12.38 -23.08 -13.78
CA PRO A 220 -11.17 -23.40 -14.54
C PRO A 220 -10.25 -22.20 -14.81
N GLN A 221 -10.82 -21.03 -15.09
CA GLN A 221 -10.04 -19.81 -15.32
C GLN A 221 -9.31 -19.38 -14.04
N LYS A 222 -9.99 -19.45 -12.88
CA LYS A 222 -9.34 -19.15 -11.59
C LYS A 222 -8.28 -20.18 -11.23
N LEU A 223 -8.51 -21.46 -11.54
CA LEU A 223 -7.51 -22.51 -11.34
C LEU A 223 -6.26 -22.24 -12.19
N GLU A 224 -6.43 -21.85 -13.44
CA GLU A 224 -5.33 -21.47 -14.34
C GLU A 224 -4.57 -20.24 -13.81
N GLU A 225 -5.28 -19.18 -13.40
CA GLU A 225 -4.69 -17.98 -12.81
C GLU A 225 -3.86 -18.29 -11.55
N TYR A 226 -4.45 -19.01 -10.59
CA TYR A 226 -3.78 -19.35 -9.33
C TYR A 226 -2.61 -20.30 -9.53
N PHE A 227 -2.75 -21.32 -10.38
CA PHE A 227 -1.65 -22.22 -10.69
C PHE A 227 -0.53 -21.50 -11.45
N GLY A 228 -0.86 -20.63 -12.41
CA GLY A 228 0.14 -19.83 -13.12
C GLY A 228 0.97 -18.96 -12.16
N GLN A 229 0.35 -18.40 -11.13
CA GLN A 229 1.05 -17.66 -10.08
C GLN A 229 1.88 -18.58 -9.18
N LEU A 230 1.31 -19.70 -8.73
CA LEU A 230 1.99 -20.71 -7.90
C LEU A 230 3.24 -21.25 -8.60
N TYR A 231 3.15 -21.60 -9.88
CA TYR A 231 4.26 -22.09 -10.69
C TYR A 231 5.40 -21.08 -10.74
N LYS A 232 5.08 -19.80 -11.00
CA LYS A 232 6.08 -18.73 -11.05
C LYS A 232 6.75 -18.53 -9.69
N ASP A 233 5.96 -18.49 -8.61
CA ASP A 233 6.46 -18.24 -7.26
C ASP A 233 7.36 -19.38 -6.78
N LEU A 234 6.87 -20.63 -6.81
CA LEU A 234 7.65 -21.80 -6.41
C LEU A 234 8.94 -21.92 -7.20
N MET A 235 8.88 -21.79 -8.53
CA MET A 235 10.08 -21.90 -9.34
C MET A 235 11.11 -20.81 -8.99
N ALA A 236 10.67 -19.57 -8.73
CA ALA A 236 11.60 -18.46 -8.45
C ALA A 236 12.21 -18.61 -7.05
N HIS A 237 11.36 -18.94 -6.08
CA HIS A 237 11.75 -19.22 -4.70
C HIS A 237 12.82 -20.32 -4.65
N THR A 238 12.52 -21.49 -5.22
CA THR A 238 13.39 -22.65 -5.18
C THR A 238 14.76 -22.37 -5.80
N MET A 239 14.80 -21.73 -6.98
CA MET A 239 16.06 -21.38 -7.62
C MET A 239 16.89 -20.38 -6.79
N ALA A 240 16.24 -19.43 -6.12
CA ALA A 240 16.92 -18.48 -5.24
C ALA A 240 17.44 -19.14 -3.95
N VAL A 241 16.68 -20.08 -3.37
CA VAL A 241 17.14 -20.90 -2.22
C VAL A 241 18.35 -21.75 -2.64
N GLU A 242 18.32 -22.36 -3.83
CA GLU A 242 19.44 -23.13 -4.36
C GLU A 242 20.72 -22.30 -4.53
N GLU A 243 20.59 -21.08 -5.05
CA GLU A 243 21.73 -20.22 -5.34
C GLU A 243 22.31 -19.58 -4.08
N VAL A 244 21.45 -19.14 -3.16
CA VAL A 244 21.88 -18.32 -2.01
C VAL A 244 22.01 -19.13 -0.72
N LEU A 245 21.03 -20.00 -0.43
CA LEU A 245 20.93 -20.61 0.89
C LEU A 245 21.60 -21.97 0.98
N HIS A 246 21.48 -22.81 -0.05
CA HIS A 246 22.10 -24.13 -0.07
C HIS A 246 23.63 -24.10 0.11
N PRO A 247 24.41 -23.18 -0.49
CA PRO A 247 25.86 -23.12 -0.25
C PRO A 247 26.21 -22.84 1.21
N VAL A 248 25.37 -22.05 1.90
CA VAL A 248 25.57 -21.68 3.30
C VAL A 248 25.12 -22.78 4.25
N ALA A 249 24.03 -23.48 3.92
CA ALA A 249 23.49 -24.57 4.73
C ALA A 249 24.28 -25.89 4.59
N ARG A 250 24.86 -26.15 3.41
CA ARG A 250 25.53 -27.42 3.09
C ARG A 250 26.56 -27.91 4.12
N PRO A 251 27.43 -27.07 4.70
CA PRO A 251 28.41 -27.54 5.69
C PRO A 251 27.78 -28.00 7.01
N TYR A 252 26.50 -27.71 7.26
CA TYR A 252 25.84 -27.83 8.56
C TYR A 252 24.56 -28.66 8.52
N HIS A 253 24.22 -29.23 7.36
CA HIS A 253 22.98 -29.96 7.15
C HIS A 253 23.29 -31.35 6.58
N ASP A 254 23.15 -32.37 7.42
CA ASP A 254 23.53 -33.76 7.11
C ASP A 254 22.62 -34.40 6.05
N GLU A 255 21.44 -33.82 5.79
CA GLU A 255 20.39 -34.35 4.92
C GLU A 255 20.19 -33.49 3.65
N MET A 256 21.21 -32.73 3.21
CA MET A 256 21.11 -31.90 2.00
C MET A 256 20.64 -32.67 0.76
N GLN A 257 20.98 -33.96 0.65
CA GLN A 257 20.52 -34.79 -0.46
C GLN A 257 18.99 -34.93 -0.47
N GLN A 258 18.36 -35.08 0.70
CA GLN A 258 16.91 -35.17 0.81
C GLN A 258 16.24 -33.87 0.33
N LEU A 259 16.76 -32.71 0.74
CA LEU A 259 16.27 -31.41 0.25
C LEU A 259 16.38 -31.30 -1.27
N TYR A 260 17.51 -31.70 -1.86
CA TYR A 260 17.67 -31.72 -3.32
C TYR A 260 16.66 -32.65 -4.02
N ASP A 261 16.42 -33.83 -3.45
CA ASP A 261 15.51 -34.83 -4.03
C ASP A 261 14.05 -34.38 -3.95
N GLU A 262 13.61 -33.86 -2.78
CA GLU A 262 12.28 -33.30 -2.58
C GLU A 262 12.01 -32.15 -3.54
N GLN A 263 13.02 -31.30 -3.70
CA GLN A 263 12.93 -30.15 -4.57
C GLN A 263 12.92 -30.53 -6.05
N ALA A 264 13.72 -31.51 -6.48
CA ALA A 264 13.66 -32.05 -7.83
C ALA A 264 12.26 -32.61 -8.15
N LYS A 265 11.69 -33.38 -7.20
CA LYS A 265 10.33 -33.91 -7.29
C LYS A 265 9.27 -32.82 -7.38
N MET A 266 9.43 -31.72 -6.63
CA MET A 266 8.55 -30.55 -6.75
C MET A 266 8.59 -29.96 -8.17
N LYS A 267 9.78 -29.81 -8.77
CA LYS A 267 9.93 -29.29 -10.14
C LYS A 267 9.26 -30.23 -11.16
N GLU A 268 9.38 -31.53 -10.99
CA GLU A 268 8.71 -32.53 -11.82
C GLU A 268 7.18 -32.43 -11.73
N LEU A 269 6.64 -32.38 -10.50
CA LEU A 269 5.20 -32.24 -10.26
C LEU A 269 4.65 -30.92 -10.83
N LEU A 270 5.39 -29.82 -10.69
CA LEU A 270 5.02 -28.53 -11.27
C LEU A 270 4.91 -28.59 -12.79
N ASN A 271 5.88 -29.21 -13.45
CA ASN A 271 5.85 -29.37 -14.91
C ASN A 271 4.76 -30.34 -15.34
N TYR A 272 4.49 -31.39 -14.57
CA TYR A 272 3.36 -32.28 -14.83
C TYR A 272 2.02 -31.54 -14.77
N VAL A 273 1.75 -30.79 -13.70
CA VAL A 273 0.51 -30.01 -13.55
C VAL A 273 0.37 -28.96 -14.65
N LYS A 274 1.48 -28.35 -15.09
CA LYS A 274 1.48 -27.34 -16.16
C LYS A 274 0.97 -27.88 -17.49
N GLU A 275 1.18 -29.16 -17.78
CA GLU A 275 0.72 -29.79 -19.02
C GLU A 275 -0.75 -30.25 -18.93
N LEU A 276 -1.39 -30.17 -17.75
CA LEU A 276 -2.80 -30.55 -17.58
C LEU A 276 -3.74 -29.43 -18.03
N ASN A 277 -4.93 -29.82 -18.49
CA ASN A 277 -6.00 -28.89 -18.78
C ASN A 277 -6.82 -28.59 -17.51
N PRO A 278 -6.89 -27.34 -17.01
CA PRO A 278 -7.67 -26.98 -15.82
C PRO A 278 -9.18 -27.23 -15.94
N GLN A 279 -9.69 -27.49 -17.15
CA GLN A 279 -11.08 -27.92 -17.36
C GLN A 279 -11.34 -29.37 -16.89
N HIS A 280 -10.31 -30.22 -16.83
CA HIS A 280 -10.39 -31.56 -16.24
C HIS A 280 -10.15 -31.45 -14.72
N ILE A 281 -11.11 -30.85 -14.02
CA ILE A 281 -10.98 -30.40 -12.63
C ILE A 281 -10.47 -31.51 -11.70
N ASP A 282 -10.99 -32.73 -11.80
CA ASP A 282 -10.62 -33.83 -10.89
C ASP A 282 -9.16 -34.27 -11.07
N GLU A 283 -8.70 -34.40 -12.31
CA GLU A 283 -7.32 -34.74 -12.65
C GLU A 283 -6.36 -33.63 -12.20
N PHE A 284 -6.71 -32.37 -12.51
CA PHE A 284 -5.95 -31.19 -12.12
C PHE A 284 -5.83 -31.10 -10.59
N LYS A 285 -6.96 -31.22 -9.86
CA LYS A 285 -6.97 -31.13 -8.38
C LYS A 285 -6.25 -32.30 -7.73
N THR A 286 -6.28 -33.49 -8.32
CA THR A 286 -5.50 -34.65 -7.83
C THR A 286 -4.00 -34.38 -7.95
N ALA A 287 -3.53 -33.92 -9.11
CA ALA A 287 -2.13 -33.58 -9.32
C ALA A 287 -1.68 -32.42 -8.41
N MET A 288 -2.53 -31.40 -8.24
CA MET A 288 -2.33 -30.31 -7.30
C MET A 288 -2.22 -30.79 -5.84
N GLY A 289 -3.01 -31.79 -5.45
CA GLY A 289 -2.91 -32.42 -4.13
C GLY A 289 -1.57 -33.10 -3.91
N SER A 290 -1.04 -33.82 -4.91
CA SER A 290 0.29 -34.42 -4.85
C SER A 290 1.40 -33.37 -4.73
N LEU A 291 1.31 -32.29 -5.52
CA LEU A 291 2.24 -31.16 -5.42
C LEU A 291 2.19 -30.50 -4.04
N MET A 292 0.99 -30.24 -3.51
CA MET A 292 0.80 -29.63 -2.20
C MET A 292 1.41 -30.45 -1.07
N THR A 293 1.25 -31.78 -1.09
CA THR A 293 1.87 -32.66 -0.08
C THR A 293 3.38 -32.57 -0.13
N ASN A 294 3.98 -32.68 -1.32
CA ASN A 294 5.43 -32.62 -1.47
C ASN A 294 6.01 -31.24 -1.07
N VAL A 295 5.33 -30.14 -1.43
CA VAL A 295 5.75 -28.79 -1.01
C VAL A 295 5.65 -28.63 0.51
N ARG A 296 4.61 -29.16 1.16
CA ARG A 296 4.48 -29.07 2.62
C ARG A 296 5.56 -29.87 3.36
N GLU A 297 5.92 -31.04 2.84
CA GLU A 297 7.05 -31.82 3.35
C GLU A 297 8.36 -31.02 3.24
N HIS A 298 8.63 -30.45 2.05
CA HIS A 298 9.81 -29.63 1.80
C HIS A 298 9.88 -28.39 2.71
N VAL A 299 8.79 -27.63 2.81
CA VAL A 299 8.69 -26.46 3.70
C VAL A 299 8.96 -26.85 5.16
N ASN A 300 8.39 -27.97 5.61
CA ASN A 300 8.61 -28.45 6.98
C ASN A 300 10.08 -28.80 7.23
N GLU A 301 10.75 -29.39 6.25
CA GLU A 301 12.16 -29.73 6.31
C GLU A 301 13.05 -28.47 6.36
N GLU A 302 12.79 -27.51 5.48
CA GLU A 302 13.50 -26.24 5.46
C GLU A 302 13.32 -25.46 6.77
N GLU A 303 12.08 -25.29 7.24
CA GLU A 303 11.79 -24.45 8.39
C GLU A 303 12.24 -25.06 9.73
N ASN A 304 12.16 -26.38 9.88
CA ASN A 304 12.54 -27.03 11.14
C ASN A 304 14.00 -27.42 11.20
N LYS A 305 14.64 -27.73 10.06
CA LYS A 305 16.03 -28.18 10.05
C LYS A 305 16.96 -27.11 9.48
N MET A 306 16.75 -26.66 8.24
CA MET A 306 17.67 -25.70 7.61
C MET A 306 17.67 -24.35 8.33
N PHE A 307 16.50 -23.79 8.66
CA PHE A 307 16.40 -22.50 9.36
C PHE A 307 16.95 -22.55 10.78
N PHE A 308 16.76 -23.67 11.49
CA PHE A 308 17.37 -23.86 12.80
C PHE A 308 18.90 -23.82 12.72
N ARG A 309 19.49 -24.45 11.68
CA ARG A 309 20.94 -24.38 11.44
C ARG A 309 21.40 -22.97 11.09
N ILE A 310 20.69 -22.27 10.21
CA ILE A 310 20.98 -20.88 9.85
C ILE A 310 20.98 -20.00 11.10
N GLN A 311 19.93 -20.09 11.92
CA GLN A 311 19.77 -19.30 13.14
C GLN A 311 20.88 -19.56 14.17
N THR A 312 21.34 -20.81 14.27
CA THR A 312 22.37 -21.19 15.26
C THR A 312 23.80 -20.94 14.78
N THR A 313 23.99 -20.69 13.48
CA THR A 313 25.32 -20.59 12.85
C THR A 313 25.65 -19.17 12.38
N LEU A 314 24.65 -18.43 11.89
CA LEU A 314 24.85 -17.10 11.31
C LEU A 314 24.53 -15.99 12.31
N SER A 315 25.24 -14.87 12.18
CA SER A 315 24.88 -13.63 12.85
C SER A 315 23.71 -12.94 12.15
N THR A 316 23.03 -12.05 12.85
CA THR A 316 21.94 -11.21 12.29
C THR A 316 22.38 -10.47 11.02
N GLU A 317 23.60 -9.93 11.00
CA GLU A 317 24.15 -9.22 9.83
C GLU A 317 24.50 -10.15 8.65
N GLN A 318 24.77 -11.42 8.91
CA GLN A 318 24.89 -12.43 7.85
C GLN A 318 23.51 -12.79 7.29
N GLU A 319 22.50 -12.99 8.15
CA GLU A 319 21.13 -13.27 7.72
C GLU A 319 20.52 -12.14 6.88
N LYS A 320 20.77 -10.87 7.25
CA LYS A 320 20.33 -9.70 6.46
C LYS A 320 21.00 -9.62 5.09
N ARG A 321 22.31 -9.89 5.02
CA ARG A 321 23.02 -9.92 3.73
C ARG A 321 22.48 -11.01 2.80
N LEU A 322 22.19 -12.19 3.35
CA LEU A 322 21.54 -13.27 2.59
C LEU A 322 20.13 -12.89 2.15
N ALA A 323 19.39 -12.12 2.96
CA ALA A 323 18.08 -11.60 2.58
C ALA A 323 18.18 -10.72 1.31
N ILE A 324 19.08 -9.74 1.32
CA ILE A 324 19.33 -8.84 0.17
C ILE A 324 19.76 -9.64 -1.07
N GLU A 325 20.67 -10.60 -0.90
CA GLU A 325 21.14 -11.45 -2.01
C GLU A 325 20.02 -12.32 -2.59
N PHE A 326 19.21 -12.93 -1.73
CA PHE A 326 18.05 -13.72 -2.12
C PHE A 326 17.03 -12.91 -2.92
N GLU A 327 16.69 -11.70 -2.46
CA GLU A 327 15.78 -10.80 -3.20
C GLU A 327 16.34 -10.44 -4.58
N ALA A 328 17.62 -10.09 -4.66
CA ALA A 328 18.26 -9.73 -5.92
C ALA A 328 18.29 -10.91 -6.92
N VAL A 329 18.67 -12.10 -6.46
CA VAL A 329 18.69 -13.32 -7.27
C VAL A 329 17.28 -13.69 -7.74
N LYS A 330 16.31 -13.69 -6.82
CA LYS A 330 14.91 -13.99 -7.14
C LYS A 330 14.31 -13.00 -8.14
N SER A 331 14.57 -11.71 -7.98
CA SER A 331 14.16 -10.67 -8.92
C SER A 331 14.75 -10.91 -10.31
N LYS A 332 16.05 -11.22 -10.41
CA LYS A 332 16.70 -11.55 -11.68
C LYS A 332 16.09 -12.81 -12.35
N ILE A 333 15.77 -13.84 -11.56
CA ILE A 333 15.10 -15.05 -12.06
C ILE A 333 13.72 -14.72 -12.63
N GLN A 334 12.96 -13.86 -11.95
CA GLN A 334 11.65 -13.39 -12.41
C GLN A 334 11.76 -12.58 -13.70
N ASP A 335 12.73 -11.68 -13.82
CA ASP A 335 12.97 -10.87 -15.02
C ASP A 335 13.37 -11.71 -16.24
N ASN A 336 14.27 -12.68 -16.07
CA ASN A 336 14.69 -13.57 -17.15
C ASN A 336 13.52 -14.37 -17.73
N ARG A 337 12.54 -14.76 -16.89
CA ARG A 337 11.33 -15.44 -17.37
C ARG A 337 10.42 -14.52 -18.17
N LEU A 338 10.31 -13.25 -17.78
CA LEU A 338 9.55 -12.25 -18.56
C LEU A 338 10.14 -12.03 -19.95
N ALA A 339 11.47 -12.15 -20.11
CA ALA A 339 12.13 -12.06 -21.42
C ALA A 339 11.81 -13.27 -22.34
N HIS A 340 11.69 -14.48 -21.78
CA HIS A 340 11.34 -15.69 -22.54
C HIS A 340 9.86 -15.79 -22.96
N LEU A 341 8.97 -14.98 -22.36
CA LEU A 341 7.55 -14.88 -22.72
C LEU A 341 7.27 -13.82 -23.80
N LYS A 342 8.28 -13.05 -24.23
CA LYS A 342 8.15 -11.94 -25.21
C LYS A 342 8.54 -12.33 -26.65
N ILE A 343 8.61 -13.62 -26.97
CA ILE A 343 8.93 -14.13 -28.33
C ILE A 343 7.70 -14.78 -28.95
#